data_AF-A0A8S3FUF0-F1
#
_entry.id   AF-A0A8S3FUF0-F1
#
_cell.length_a   1.000
_cell.length_b   1.000
_cell.length_c   1.000
_cell.angle_alpha   90.00
_cell.angle_beta   90.00
_cell.angle_gamma   90.00
#
_symmetry.space_group_name_H-M   'P 1'
#
loop_
_entity.id
_entity.type
_entity.pdbx_description
1 polymer ?
#
loop_
_entity_poly.entity_id
_entity_poly.type
_entity_poly.pdbx_seq_one_letter_code
_entity_poly.pdbx_strand_id
1 'polypeptide(L)'
;PNLNDEHKQRRVSFTYWVRKFLRKKDREKILFTDEKYFELDGIFNRQNDRVYAPSRYYADEHKGTKPTAKFPKKLMVWLAASKNGLSLPIIFEPGETLTHENYIEIVLPHALSEGQRLLGDNFIYQQDNATPHKHKDSIAWIKKNFPRFIDEKKWPPKSPDLNVLDYYVWDAIGYNMHWDKVKSYDSLIDEIKKGISRVPKNDLLRSVQNWSSRIFSILKTKGAYIK
;
A
#
# COMPACT_ATOMS: atom_id res chain seq x y z
N PRO A 1 4.83 13.26 2.43
CA PRO A 1 6.15 13.73 1.91
C PRO A 1 5.99 14.95 1.00
N ASN A 2 6.85 15.96 1.04
CA ASN A 2 6.72 17.10 0.13
C ASN A 2 7.05 16.70 -1.33
N LEU A 3 6.25 17.20 -2.28
CA LEU A 3 6.47 17.06 -3.72
C LEU A 3 7.26 18.27 -4.22
N ASN A 4 8.37 18.04 -4.91
CA ASN A 4 9.05 19.06 -5.70
C ASN A 4 8.40 19.09 -7.10
N ASP A 5 8.83 20.02 -7.95
CA ASP A 5 8.22 20.18 -9.27
C ASP A 5 8.51 19.00 -10.21
N GLU A 6 9.66 18.36 -10.07
CA GLU A 6 9.96 17.11 -10.79
C GLU A 6 8.97 15.99 -10.43
N HIS A 7 8.66 15.80 -9.13
CA HIS A 7 7.66 14.82 -8.70
C HIS A 7 6.28 15.12 -9.30
N LYS A 8 5.86 16.40 -9.31
CA LYS A 8 4.59 16.81 -9.91
C LYS A 8 4.57 16.54 -11.41
N GLN A 9 5.64 16.88 -12.13
CA GLN A 9 5.77 16.62 -13.56
C GLN A 9 5.72 15.12 -13.85
N ARG A 10 6.42 14.27 -13.08
CA ARG A 10 6.36 12.81 -13.23
C ARG A 10 4.94 12.27 -13.02
N ARG A 11 4.18 12.80 -12.05
CA ARG A 11 2.77 12.44 -11.83
C ARG A 11 1.87 12.81 -13.01
N VAL A 12 2.08 14.00 -13.60
CA VAL A 12 1.38 14.44 -14.81
C VAL A 12 1.74 13.56 -16.02
N SER A 13 3.02 13.28 -16.23
CA SER A 13 3.51 12.40 -17.30
C SER A 13 2.96 10.98 -17.18
N PHE A 14 2.92 10.43 -15.97
CA PHE A 14 2.29 9.14 -15.70
C PHE A 14 0.81 9.15 -16.12
N THR A 15 0.09 10.22 -15.81
CA THR A 15 -1.32 10.36 -16.19
C THR A 15 -1.51 10.36 -17.71
N TYR A 16 -0.70 11.09 -18.45
CA TYR A 16 -0.73 11.05 -19.92
C TYR A 16 -0.39 9.65 -20.46
N TRP A 17 0.59 8.98 -19.87
CA TRP A 17 0.95 7.61 -20.23
C TRP A 17 -0.22 6.64 -20.00
N VAL A 18 -0.86 6.67 -18.83
CA VAL A 18 -2.05 5.86 -18.52
C VAL A 18 -3.16 6.10 -19.54
N ARG A 19 -3.44 7.37 -19.87
CA ARG A 19 -4.49 7.72 -20.85
C ARG A 19 -4.18 7.20 -22.25
N LYS A 20 -2.91 7.22 -22.66
CA LYS A 20 -2.46 6.79 -23.98
C LYS A 20 -2.41 5.27 -24.12
N PHE A 21 -1.99 4.55 -23.07
CA PHE A 21 -1.64 3.13 -23.17
C PHE A 21 -2.57 2.18 -22.39
N LEU A 22 -3.38 2.66 -21.44
CA LEU A 22 -4.29 1.85 -20.63
C LEU A 22 -5.76 2.21 -20.86
N ARG A 23 -6.50 1.34 -21.58
CA ARG A 23 -7.96 1.49 -21.72
C ARG A 23 -8.65 1.25 -20.38
N LYS A 24 -9.92 1.64 -20.26
CA LYS A 24 -10.70 1.44 -19.02
C LYS A 24 -10.66 -0.02 -18.54
N LYS A 25 -10.86 -0.96 -19.46
CA LYS A 25 -10.78 -2.41 -19.17
C LYS A 25 -9.39 -2.90 -18.74
N ASP A 26 -8.32 -2.24 -19.16
CA ASP A 26 -6.95 -2.59 -18.76
C ASP A 26 -6.69 -2.15 -17.33
N ARG A 27 -7.20 -0.98 -16.93
CA ARG A 27 -7.06 -0.42 -15.56
C ARG A 27 -7.72 -1.29 -14.50
N GLU A 28 -8.82 -1.94 -14.85
CA GLU A 28 -9.50 -2.92 -14.00
C GLU A 28 -8.76 -4.25 -13.84
N LYS A 29 -7.67 -4.46 -14.59
CA LYS A 29 -6.82 -5.64 -14.51
C LYS A 29 -5.49 -5.35 -13.82
N ILE A 30 -5.36 -4.22 -13.14
CA ILE A 30 -4.17 -3.91 -12.35
C ILE A 30 -4.25 -4.69 -11.03
N LEU A 31 -3.18 -5.41 -10.72
CA LEU A 31 -2.89 -5.93 -9.40
C LEU A 31 -2.01 -4.90 -8.70
N PHE A 32 -2.61 -4.17 -7.75
CA PHE A 32 -1.88 -3.22 -6.92
C PHE A 32 -1.23 -3.96 -5.77
N THR A 33 0.02 -3.62 -5.44
CA THR A 33 0.73 -4.24 -4.32
C THR A 33 1.41 -3.19 -3.46
N ASP A 34 1.61 -3.52 -2.19
CA ASP A 34 2.29 -2.64 -1.24
C ASP A 34 2.72 -3.41 0.01
N GLU A 35 3.64 -2.81 0.78
CA GLU A 35 4.05 -3.27 2.10
C GLU A 35 3.70 -2.25 3.18
N LYS A 36 3.15 -2.73 4.30
CA LYS A 36 2.87 -1.89 5.47
C LYS A 36 3.37 -2.52 6.76
N TYR A 37 3.93 -1.69 7.63
CA TYR A 37 4.20 -2.09 9.01
C TYR A 37 2.95 -1.94 9.88
N PHE A 38 2.64 -2.99 10.63
CA PHE A 38 1.68 -2.95 11.73
C PHE A 38 2.43 -3.00 13.05
N GLU A 39 2.14 -2.05 13.94
CA GLU A 39 2.78 -1.94 15.25
C GLU A 39 1.87 -2.49 16.35
N LEU A 40 2.45 -3.21 17.32
CA LEU A 40 1.72 -3.75 18.47
C LEU A 40 1.08 -2.68 19.35
N ASP A 41 1.63 -1.46 19.34
CA ASP A 41 1.13 -0.34 20.14
C ASP A 41 -0.09 0.37 19.49
N GLY A 42 -0.57 -0.12 18.34
CA GLY A 42 -1.75 0.37 17.61
C GLY A 42 -1.43 1.18 16.35
N ILE A 43 -2.43 1.41 15.48
CA ILE A 43 -2.36 2.47 14.47
C ILE A 43 -2.58 3.80 15.20
N PHE A 44 -1.50 4.53 15.45
CA PHE A 44 -1.61 5.90 15.96
C PHE A 44 -2.18 6.81 14.87
N ASN A 45 -3.46 7.14 14.98
CA ASN A 45 -4.07 8.13 14.10
C ASN A 45 -3.78 9.52 14.66
N ARG A 46 -2.68 10.14 14.20
CA ARG A 46 -2.27 11.51 14.55
C ARG A 46 -3.38 12.57 14.44
N GLN A 47 -4.43 12.32 13.66
CA GLN A 47 -5.59 13.22 13.56
C GLN A 47 -6.67 12.97 14.62
N ASN A 48 -6.87 11.72 15.07
CA ASN A 48 -7.88 11.38 16.08
C ASN A 48 -7.32 11.42 17.51
N ASP A 49 -6.03 11.16 17.71
CA ASP A 49 -5.37 11.15 19.02
C ASP A 49 -4.79 12.53 19.40
N ARG A 50 -5.47 13.62 18.99
CA ARG A 50 -5.07 14.98 19.36
C ARG A 50 -5.41 15.24 20.83
N VAL A 51 -4.39 15.43 21.64
CA VAL A 51 -4.56 16.02 22.98
C VAL A 51 -4.64 17.53 22.83
N TYR A 52 -5.84 18.09 23.02
CA TYR A 52 -6.02 19.52 23.16
C TYR A 52 -5.58 19.93 24.56
N ALA A 53 -4.46 20.64 24.66
CA ALA A 53 -3.92 21.12 25.92
C ALA A 53 -3.60 22.63 25.82
N PRO A 54 -3.87 23.42 26.87
CA PRO A 54 -3.60 24.85 26.91
C PRO A 54 -2.09 25.19 26.92
N SER A 55 -1.22 24.22 27.24
CA SER A 55 0.24 24.37 27.15
C SER A 55 0.92 23.01 26.95
N ARG A 56 2.18 23.02 26.49
CA ARG A 56 2.98 21.80 26.35
C ARG A 56 3.19 21.08 27.69
N TYR A 57 3.40 21.84 28.76
CA TYR A 57 3.53 21.34 30.13
C TYR A 57 2.26 20.60 30.58
N TYR A 58 1.08 21.17 30.31
CA TYR A 58 -0.19 20.52 30.63
C TYR A 58 -0.41 19.23 29.83
N ALA A 59 0.00 19.21 28.56
CA ALA A 59 -0.04 18.01 27.74
C ALA A 59 0.84 16.91 28.34
N ASP A 60 2.07 17.23 28.73
CA ASP A 60 3.03 16.24 29.21
C ASP A 60 2.62 15.64 30.58
N GLU A 61 2.00 16.41 31.49
CA GLU A 61 1.41 15.88 32.74
C GLU A 61 0.18 14.98 32.52
N HIS A 62 -0.58 15.20 31.44
CA HIS A 62 -1.85 14.50 31.17
C HIS A 62 -1.73 13.43 30.06
N LYS A 63 -0.57 12.76 29.97
CA LYS A 63 -0.28 11.69 28.98
C LYS A 63 -0.31 12.14 27.51
N GLY A 64 -0.04 13.42 27.24
CA GLY A 64 0.14 14.00 25.91
C GLY A 64 1.42 13.53 25.21
N THR A 65 2.31 12.87 25.95
CA THR A 65 3.38 12.03 25.42
C THR A 65 3.07 10.57 25.72
N LYS A 66 3.00 9.74 24.68
CA LYS A 66 3.01 8.28 24.84
C LYS A 66 4.45 7.80 24.69
N PRO A 67 4.98 7.02 25.65
CA PRO A 67 6.28 6.40 25.49
C PRO A 67 6.26 5.48 24.26
N THR A 68 7.09 5.78 23.26
CA THR A 68 7.36 4.85 22.16
C THR A 68 8.48 3.93 22.59
N ALA A 69 8.28 2.61 22.52
CA ALA A 69 9.38 1.67 22.77
C ALA A 69 10.55 1.97 21.83
N LYS A 70 11.78 1.89 22.33
CA LYS A 70 13.01 2.11 21.53
C LYS A 70 13.15 1.13 20.35
N PHE A 71 12.42 0.01 20.42
CA PHE A 71 12.22 -0.96 19.34
C PHE A 71 10.72 -1.31 19.28
N PRO A 72 9.90 -0.56 18.52
CA PRO A 72 8.49 -0.89 18.40
C PRO A 72 8.36 -2.28 17.78
N LYS A 73 7.64 -3.17 18.46
CA LYS A 73 7.35 -4.50 17.96
C LYS A 73 6.42 -4.37 16.75
N LYS A 74 6.99 -4.47 15.55
CA LYS A 74 6.30 -4.24 14.28
C LYS A 74 6.46 -5.43 13.34
N LEU A 75 5.42 -5.70 12.57
CA LEU A 75 5.40 -6.72 11.52
C LEU A 75 5.25 -6.05 10.16
N MET A 76 6.09 -6.43 9.20
CA MET A 76 5.89 -6.05 7.81
C MET A 76 4.88 -7.01 7.19
N VAL A 77 3.89 -6.45 6.50
CA VAL A 77 2.88 -7.20 5.76
C VAL A 77 2.91 -6.75 4.32
N TRP A 78 3.06 -7.69 3.41
CA TRP A 78 2.83 -7.48 1.99
C TRP A 78 1.41 -7.94 1.62
N LEU A 79 0.74 -7.16 0.78
CA LEU A 79 -0.60 -7.51 0.28
C LEU A 79 -0.78 -7.02 -1.16
N ALA A 80 -1.63 -7.74 -1.91
CA ALA A 80 -2.12 -7.30 -3.20
C ALA A 80 -3.63 -7.06 -3.19
N ALA A 81 -4.07 -6.12 -4.03
CA ALA A 81 -5.46 -5.78 -4.20
C ALA A 81 -5.84 -5.68 -5.68
N SER A 82 -7.04 -6.13 -5.99
CA SER A 82 -7.65 -6.04 -7.30
C SER A 82 -9.14 -5.72 -7.17
N LYS A 83 -9.81 -5.48 -8.30
CA LYS A 83 -11.27 -5.32 -8.30
C LYS A 83 -12.03 -6.55 -7.80
N ASN A 84 -11.41 -7.72 -7.84
CA ASN A 84 -12.04 -9.00 -7.49
C ASN A 84 -11.76 -9.44 -6.05
N GLY A 85 -10.90 -8.72 -5.32
CA GLY A 85 -10.55 -9.04 -3.94
C GLY A 85 -9.11 -8.72 -3.57
N LEU A 86 -8.77 -9.05 -2.33
CA LEU A 86 -7.42 -9.01 -1.78
C LEU A 86 -6.74 -10.36 -1.95
N SER A 87 -5.41 -10.35 -1.96
CA SER A 87 -4.61 -11.56 -1.87
C SER A 87 -4.60 -12.12 -0.45
N LEU A 88 -4.05 -13.33 -0.30
CA LEU A 88 -3.50 -13.74 0.98
C LEU A 88 -2.29 -12.85 1.33
N PRO A 89 -2.14 -12.41 2.60
CA PRO A 89 -0.99 -11.60 3.02
C PRO A 89 0.27 -12.47 3.10
N ILE A 90 1.42 -11.87 2.78
CA ILE A 90 2.71 -12.37 3.27
C ILE A 90 3.04 -11.56 4.51
N ILE A 91 3.29 -12.25 5.62
CA ILE A 91 3.67 -11.63 6.87
C ILE A 91 5.09 -12.07 7.16
N PHE A 92 6.00 -11.11 7.26
CA PHE A 92 7.41 -11.35 7.56
C PHE A 92 7.61 -11.56 9.05
N GLU A 93 8.62 -12.34 9.42
CA GLU A 93 8.92 -12.59 10.84
C GLU A 93 9.36 -11.29 11.54
N PRO A 94 9.17 -11.19 12.88
CA PRO A 94 9.60 -10.02 13.63
C PRO A 94 11.06 -9.63 13.37
N GLY A 95 11.28 -8.41 12.90
CA GLY A 95 12.61 -7.87 12.62
C GLY A 95 13.12 -8.14 11.19
N GLU A 96 12.42 -8.97 10.42
CA GLU A 96 12.69 -9.09 8.99
C GLU A 96 12.26 -7.85 8.22
N THR A 97 12.98 -7.59 7.14
CA THR A 97 12.70 -6.50 6.19
C THR A 97 12.68 -7.07 4.79
N LEU A 98 11.92 -6.44 3.90
CA LEU A 98 11.93 -6.82 2.50
C LEU A 98 13.31 -6.53 1.87
N THR A 99 14.09 -7.58 1.62
CA THR A 99 15.28 -7.55 0.78
C THR A 99 14.90 -7.86 -0.67
N HIS A 100 15.82 -7.63 -1.61
CA HIS A 100 15.54 -7.96 -3.03
C HIS A 100 15.51 -9.47 -3.28
N GLU A 101 16.28 -10.25 -2.53
CA GLU A 101 16.28 -11.71 -2.54
C GLU A 101 14.92 -12.24 -2.08
N ASN A 102 14.45 -11.84 -0.90
CA ASN A 102 13.13 -12.23 -0.39
C ASN A 102 12.00 -11.74 -1.31
N TYR A 103 12.17 -10.58 -1.93
CA TYR A 103 11.21 -10.09 -2.92
C TYR A 103 11.12 -11.05 -4.12
N ILE A 104 12.25 -11.51 -4.66
CA ILE A 104 12.29 -12.41 -5.82
C ILE A 104 11.83 -13.83 -5.46
N GLU A 105 12.24 -14.35 -4.30
CA GLU A 105 12.03 -15.75 -3.94
C GLU A 105 10.64 -16.00 -3.34
N ILE A 106 10.07 -15.02 -2.64
CA ILE A 106 8.82 -15.18 -1.88
C ILE A 106 7.72 -14.32 -2.48
N VAL A 107 7.95 -13.02 -2.61
CA VAL A 107 6.88 -12.06 -2.96
C VAL A 107 6.45 -12.17 -4.41
N LEU A 108 7.39 -12.17 -5.36
CA LEU A 108 7.05 -12.18 -6.79
C LEU A 108 6.33 -13.47 -7.24
N PRO A 109 6.73 -14.69 -6.81
CA PRO A 109 5.98 -15.92 -7.13
C PRO A 109 4.58 -15.92 -6.53
N HIS A 110 4.44 -15.49 -5.28
CA HIS A 110 3.14 -15.36 -4.61
C HIS A 110 2.24 -14.35 -5.33
N ALA A 111 2.79 -13.20 -5.69
CA ALA A 111 2.06 -12.16 -6.42
C ALA A 111 1.62 -12.60 -7.81
N LEU A 112 2.43 -13.41 -8.50
CA LEU A 112 2.06 -14.00 -9.79
C LEU A 112 0.87 -14.95 -9.64
N SER A 113 0.94 -15.86 -8.67
CA SER A 113 -0.14 -16.81 -8.35
C SER A 113 -1.44 -16.08 -7.98
N GLU A 114 -1.36 -15.09 -7.09
CA GLU A 114 -2.53 -14.32 -6.64
C GLU A 114 -3.09 -13.43 -7.76
N GLY A 115 -2.22 -12.90 -8.63
CA GLY A 115 -2.63 -12.18 -9.84
C GLY A 115 -3.43 -13.06 -10.79
N GLN A 116 -2.97 -14.28 -11.05
CA GLN A 116 -3.69 -15.26 -11.88
C GLN A 116 -5.03 -15.65 -11.23
N ARG A 117 -5.03 -15.93 -9.92
CA ARG A 117 -6.24 -16.28 -9.17
C ARG A 117 -7.29 -15.16 -9.19
N LEU A 118 -6.87 -13.91 -9.03
CA LEU A 118 -7.77 -12.77 -8.91
C LEU A 118 -8.17 -12.18 -10.26
N LEU A 119 -7.30 -12.19 -11.28
CA LEU A 119 -7.47 -11.42 -12.51
C LEU A 119 -7.29 -12.23 -13.80
N GLY A 120 -6.94 -13.52 -13.70
CA GLY A 120 -6.59 -14.39 -14.82
C GLY A 120 -5.23 -14.07 -15.43
N ASP A 121 -4.89 -14.72 -16.54
CA ASP A 121 -3.51 -14.73 -17.09
C ASP A 121 -3.05 -13.42 -17.77
N ASN A 122 -3.91 -12.41 -17.84
CA ASN A 122 -3.61 -11.15 -18.54
C ASN A 122 -3.86 -9.93 -17.64
N PHE A 123 -3.21 -9.93 -16.48
CA PHE A 123 -3.23 -8.82 -15.54
C PHE A 123 -2.04 -7.86 -15.75
N ILE A 124 -2.03 -6.76 -15.01
CA ILE A 124 -0.95 -5.78 -15.00
C ILE A 124 -0.41 -5.72 -13.58
N TYR A 125 0.86 -6.09 -13.41
CA TYR A 125 1.54 -5.95 -12.13
C TYR A 125 1.93 -4.50 -11.87
N GLN A 126 1.65 -4.00 -10.67
CA GLN A 126 2.08 -2.69 -10.20
C GLN A 126 2.81 -2.85 -8.86
N GLN A 127 3.98 -2.23 -8.76
CA GLN A 127 4.77 -2.07 -7.54
C GLN A 127 5.19 -0.60 -7.38
N ASP A 128 5.63 -0.20 -6.19
CA ASP A 128 6.15 1.14 -5.95
C ASP A 128 7.66 1.25 -6.32
N ASN A 129 8.32 2.36 -5.94
CA ASN A 129 9.72 2.61 -6.26
C ASN A 129 10.69 2.31 -5.08
N ALA A 130 10.33 1.39 -4.17
CA ALA A 130 11.21 0.92 -3.11
C ALA A 130 12.51 0.29 -3.66
N THR A 131 13.55 0.26 -2.84
CA THR A 131 14.88 -0.22 -3.26
C THR A 131 14.86 -1.67 -3.77
N PRO A 132 14.23 -2.65 -3.07
CA PRO A 132 14.11 -4.03 -3.57
C PRO A 132 13.42 -4.10 -4.94
N HIS A 133 12.38 -3.30 -5.13
CA HIS A 133 11.54 -3.30 -6.33
C HIS A 133 12.30 -2.85 -7.58
N LYS A 134 13.28 -1.97 -7.41
CA LYS A 134 14.12 -1.43 -8.50
C LYS A 134 15.38 -2.26 -8.76
N HIS A 135 15.63 -3.33 -7.99
CA HIS A 135 16.81 -4.14 -8.22
C HIS A 135 16.76 -4.78 -9.61
N LYS A 136 17.91 -4.84 -10.29
CA LYS A 136 18.01 -5.32 -11.68
C LYS A 136 17.41 -6.71 -11.86
N ASP A 137 17.64 -7.58 -10.87
CA ASP A 137 17.21 -8.98 -10.91
C ASP A 137 15.71 -9.12 -10.63
N SER A 138 15.15 -8.27 -9.76
CA SER A 138 13.71 -8.19 -9.54
C SER A 138 12.99 -7.73 -10.80
N ILE A 139 13.49 -6.69 -11.47
CA ILE A 139 12.93 -6.21 -12.75
C ILE A 139 13.06 -7.26 -13.86
N ALA A 140 14.20 -7.99 -13.93
CA ALA A 140 14.39 -9.07 -14.89
C ALA A 140 13.41 -10.22 -14.66
N TRP A 141 13.21 -10.63 -13.40
CA TRP A 141 12.22 -11.63 -13.03
C TRP A 141 10.81 -11.18 -13.43
N ILE A 142 10.45 -9.92 -13.14
CA ILE A 142 9.11 -9.41 -13.45
C ILE A 142 8.85 -9.43 -14.94
N LYS A 143 9.78 -8.92 -15.75
CA LYS A 143 9.64 -8.88 -17.22
C LYS A 143 9.57 -10.27 -17.85
N LYS A 144 10.19 -11.27 -17.22
CA LYS A 144 10.18 -12.66 -17.69
C LYS A 144 8.85 -13.36 -17.39
N ASN A 145 8.26 -13.12 -16.21
CA ASN A 145 7.17 -13.95 -15.69
C ASN A 145 5.80 -13.28 -15.68
N PHE A 146 5.72 -11.95 -15.49
CA PHE A 146 4.43 -11.27 -15.46
C PHE A 146 3.95 -10.91 -16.88
N PRO A 147 2.64 -11.02 -17.15
CA PRO A 147 2.08 -10.71 -18.47
C PRO A 147 2.28 -9.24 -18.86
N ARG A 148 2.10 -8.31 -17.92
CA ARG A 148 2.31 -6.87 -18.10
C ARG A 148 2.78 -6.25 -16.80
N PHE A 149 3.55 -5.17 -16.91
CA PHE A 149 4.16 -4.50 -15.75
C PHE A 149 4.15 -2.97 -15.90
N ILE A 150 3.80 -2.25 -14.84
CA ILE A 150 4.03 -0.81 -14.71
C ILE A 150 5.40 -0.61 -14.08
N ASP A 151 6.40 -0.38 -14.92
CA ASP A 151 7.79 -0.22 -14.46
C ASP A 151 8.05 1.06 -13.63
N GLU A 152 9.20 1.07 -12.97
CA GLU A 152 9.65 2.12 -12.05
C GLU A 152 9.85 3.48 -12.75
N LYS A 153 10.04 3.45 -14.08
CA LYS A 153 10.16 4.68 -14.89
C LYS A 153 8.78 5.29 -15.12
N LYS A 154 7.72 4.48 -15.19
CA LYS A 154 6.33 4.91 -15.34
C LYS A 154 5.72 5.30 -14.01
N TRP A 155 5.84 4.46 -12.98
CA TRP A 155 5.20 4.73 -11.69
C TRP A 155 5.80 5.99 -11.03
N PRO A 156 5.00 7.01 -10.71
CA PRO A 156 5.52 8.26 -10.17
C PRO A 156 5.93 8.09 -8.70
N PRO A 157 7.12 8.57 -8.29
CA PRO A 157 7.56 8.49 -6.90
C PRO A 157 6.63 9.29 -5.99
N LYS A 158 6.58 8.92 -4.70
CA LYS A 158 5.78 9.62 -3.67
C LYS A 158 4.30 9.76 -4.06
N SER A 159 3.70 8.68 -4.57
CA SER A 159 2.30 8.69 -5.03
C SER A 159 1.41 7.67 -4.31
N PRO A 160 1.37 7.68 -2.96
CA PRO A 160 0.48 6.78 -2.21
C PRO A 160 -1.01 7.05 -2.53
N ASP A 161 -1.35 8.28 -2.88
CA ASP A 161 -2.70 8.66 -3.33
C ASP A 161 -3.11 8.08 -4.69
N LEU A 162 -2.22 7.34 -5.35
CA LEU A 162 -2.47 6.54 -6.55
C LEU A 162 -2.44 5.02 -6.29
N ASN A 163 -2.06 4.54 -5.11
CA ASN A 163 -2.08 3.11 -4.79
C ASN A 163 -3.32 2.79 -3.93
N VAL A 164 -4.15 1.84 -4.36
CA VAL A 164 -5.38 1.46 -3.63
C VAL A 164 -5.09 0.88 -2.25
N LEU A 165 -3.92 0.27 -2.08
CA LEU A 165 -3.48 -0.23 -0.78
C LEU A 165 -3.35 0.94 0.21
N ASP A 166 -2.61 1.98 -0.21
CA ASP A 166 -2.34 3.18 0.57
C ASP A 166 -3.58 4.02 0.87
N TYR A 167 -4.38 4.39 -0.13
CA TYR A 167 -5.48 5.35 0.08
C TYR A 167 -6.77 4.73 0.63
N TYR A 168 -6.84 3.40 0.76
CA TYR A 168 -8.05 2.72 1.21
C TYR A 168 -7.80 1.42 1.99
N VAL A 169 -7.15 0.41 1.39
CA VAL A 169 -7.17 -0.95 1.95
C VAL A 169 -6.54 -1.03 3.32
N TRP A 170 -5.38 -0.39 3.51
CA TRP A 170 -4.69 -0.44 4.78
C TRP A 170 -5.46 0.22 5.92
N ASP A 171 -6.15 1.32 5.64
CA ASP A 171 -6.99 2.00 6.62
C ASP A 171 -8.24 1.15 6.94
N ALA A 172 -8.83 0.52 5.92
CA ALA A 172 -9.95 -0.41 6.11
C ALA A 172 -9.57 -1.64 6.94
N ILE A 173 -8.39 -2.23 6.71
CA ILE A 173 -7.87 -3.33 7.53
C ILE A 173 -7.70 -2.86 8.98
N GLY A 174 -7.03 -1.72 9.18
CA GLY A 174 -6.82 -1.15 10.50
C GLY A 174 -8.10 -0.87 11.27
N TYR A 175 -9.14 -0.36 10.59
CA TYR A 175 -10.46 -0.13 11.17
C TYR A 175 -11.17 -1.42 11.57
N ASN A 176 -10.98 -2.49 10.79
CA ASN A 176 -11.62 -3.78 11.01
C ASN A 176 -10.88 -4.69 12.02
N MET A 177 -9.73 -4.27 12.53
CA MET A 177 -8.97 -4.97 13.57
C MET A 177 -9.50 -4.64 14.97
N HIS A 178 -9.53 -5.62 15.86
CA HIS A 178 -9.77 -5.39 17.29
C HIS A 178 -8.44 -5.13 18.01
N TRP A 179 -8.01 -3.88 18.02
CA TRP A 179 -6.74 -3.46 18.64
C TRP A 179 -6.65 -3.75 20.14
N ASP A 180 -7.78 -3.82 20.84
CA ASP A 180 -7.86 -4.22 22.25
C ASP A 180 -7.37 -5.67 22.48
N LYS A 181 -7.47 -6.54 21.46
CA LYS A 181 -7.04 -7.95 21.50
C LYS A 181 -5.57 -8.15 21.12
N VAL A 182 -4.93 -7.15 20.54
CA VAL A 182 -3.52 -7.22 20.13
C VAL A 182 -2.63 -7.08 21.36
N LYS A 183 -1.98 -8.18 21.77
CA LYS A 183 -1.08 -8.28 22.94
C LYS A 183 0.26 -8.97 22.64
N SER A 184 0.33 -9.70 21.53
CA SER A 184 1.50 -10.44 21.03
C SER A 184 1.57 -10.40 19.51
N TYR A 185 2.69 -10.83 18.92
CA TYR A 185 2.81 -10.99 17.47
C TYR A 185 1.74 -11.93 16.91
N ASP A 186 1.45 -13.05 17.58
CA ASP A 186 0.42 -13.99 17.14
C ASP A 186 -0.96 -13.35 17.08
N SER A 187 -1.35 -12.63 18.15
CA SER A 187 -2.63 -11.92 18.17
C SER A 187 -2.69 -10.79 17.13
N LEU A 188 -1.55 -10.15 16.82
CA LEU A 188 -1.45 -9.14 15.76
C LEU A 188 -1.65 -9.79 14.38
N ILE A 189 -0.98 -10.90 14.11
CA ILE A 189 -1.12 -11.70 12.88
C ILE A 189 -2.58 -12.13 12.69
N ASP A 190 -3.21 -12.64 13.73
CA ASP A 190 -4.60 -13.08 13.69
C ASP A 190 -5.57 -11.92 13.40
N GLU A 191 -5.39 -10.77 14.07
CA GLU A 191 -6.23 -9.61 13.81
C GLU A 191 -5.96 -8.99 12.44
N ILE A 192 -4.73 -8.98 11.92
CA ILE A 192 -4.44 -8.57 10.53
C ILE A 192 -5.20 -9.46 9.54
N LYS A 193 -5.13 -10.78 9.70
CA LYS A 193 -5.85 -11.74 8.83
C LYS A 193 -7.37 -11.52 8.90
N LYS A 194 -7.92 -11.26 10.08
CA LYS A 194 -9.34 -10.91 10.25
C LYS A 194 -9.69 -9.55 9.65
N GLY A 195 -8.83 -8.55 9.82
CA GLY A 195 -9.00 -7.23 9.24
C GLY A 195 -9.09 -7.28 7.72
N ILE A 196 -8.21 -8.08 7.09
CA ILE A 196 -8.23 -8.36 5.64
C ILE A 196 -9.53 -9.05 5.23
N SER A 197 -9.97 -10.10 5.94
CA SER A 197 -11.20 -10.83 5.57
C SER A 197 -12.48 -10.02 5.74
N ARG A 198 -12.44 -8.99 6.59
CA ARG A 198 -13.55 -8.06 6.85
C ARG A 198 -13.60 -6.86 5.91
N VAL A 199 -12.59 -6.64 5.05
CA VAL A 199 -12.64 -5.54 4.06
C VAL A 199 -13.85 -5.73 3.14
N PRO A 200 -14.80 -4.78 3.08
CA PRO A 200 -15.99 -4.95 2.26
C PRO A 200 -15.65 -5.00 0.78
N LYS A 201 -16.06 -6.08 0.09
CA LYS A 201 -15.77 -6.30 -1.34
C LYS A 201 -16.27 -5.15 -2.23
N ASN A 202 -17.46 -4.63 -1.94
CA ASN A 202 -18.05 -3.53 -2.71
C ASN A 202 -17.24 -2.24 -2.57
N ASP A 203 -16.72 -1.97 -1.39
CA ASP A 203 -15.96 -0.76 -1.10
C ASP A 203 -14.56 -0.84 -1.72
N LEU A 204 -13.94 -2.03 -1.71
CA LEU A 204 -12.73 -2.31 -2.47
C LEU A 204 -12.94 -2.13 -3.97
N LEU A 205 -14.01 -2.70 -4.53
CA LEU A 205 -14.34 -2.56 -5.95
C LEU A 205 -14.51 -1.08 -6.33
N ARG A 206 -15.28 -0.32 -5.55
CA ARG A 206 -15.46 1.14 -5.77
C ARG A 206 -14.13 1.88 -5.69
N SER A 207 -13.26 1.52 -4.75
CA SER A 207 -11.93 2.11 -4.61
C SER A 207 -11.06 1.86 -5.84
N VAL A 208 -11.00 0.62 -6.34
CA VAL A 208 -10.27 0.29 -7.58
C VAL A 208 -10.86 1.01 -8.80
N GLN A 209 -12.20 1.07 -8.92
CA GLN A 209 -12.86 1.80 -10.01
C GLN A 209 -12.58 3.32 -9.94
N ASN A 210 -12.49 3.88 -8.74
CA ASN A 210 -12.16 5.28 -8.50
C ASN A 210 -10.73 5.65 -8.93
N TRP A 211 -9.84 4.67 -9.11
CA TRP A 211 -8.47 4.91 -9.57
C TRP A 211 -8.40 5.74 -10.86
N SER A 212 -9.34 5.52 -11.80
CA SER A 212 -9.41 6.31 -13.04
C SER A 212 -9.71 7.80 -12.78
N SER A 213 -10.60 8.08 -11.84
CA SER A 213 -10.95 9.45 -11.43
C SER A 213 -9.79 10.11 -10.67
N ARG A 214 -9.08 9.34 -9.84
CA ARG A 214 -7.85 9.77 -9.17
C ARG A 214 -6.79 10.20 -10.18
N ILE A 215 -6.52 9.37 -11.19
CA ILE A 215 -5.60 9.70 -12.29
C ILE A 215 -6.00 11.00 -12.98
N PHE A 216 -7.29 11.21 -13.29
CA PHE A 216 -7.73 12.46 -13.91
C PHE A 216 -7.56 13.69 -12.99
N SER A 217 -7.73 13.49 -11.68
CA SER A 217 -7.58 14.57 -10.70
C SER A 217 -6.14 15.09 -10.62
N ILE A 218 -5.14 14.27 -10.94
CA ILE A 218 -3.73 14.69 -11.04
C ILE A 218 -3.53 15.79 -12.09
N LEU A 219 -4.26 15.75 -13.21
CA LEU A 219 -4.18 16.82 -14.22
C LEU A 219 -4.77 18.12 -13.68
N LYS A 220 -5.90 18.04 -12.96
CA LYS A 220 -6.55 19.22 -12.36
C LYS A 220 -5.66 19.88 -11.31
N THR A 221 -4.95 19.09 -10.52
CA THR A 221 -4.05 19.58 -9.48
C THR A 221 -2.64 19.88 -9.99
N LYS A 222 -2.40 19.81 -11.31
CA LYS A 222 -1.09 19.99 -11.94
C LYS A 222 0.02 19.16 -11.26
N GLY A 223 -0.29 17.92 -10.91
CA GLY A 223 0.65 16.99 -10.28
C GLY A 223 0.68 17.02 -8.75
N ALA A 224 -0.05 17.91 -8.08
CA ALA A 224 -0.13 17.92 -6.62
C ALA A 224 -0.91 16.70 -6.07
N TYR A 225 -0.86 16.51 -4.76
CA TYR A 225 -1.63 15.45 -4.09
C TYR A 225 -3.12 15.62 -4.28
N ILE A 226 -3.83 14.50 -4.34
CA ILE A 226 -5.28 14.42 -4.43
C ILE A 226 -5.86 13.80 -3.14
N LYS A 227 -7.09 14.18 -2.81
CA LYS A 227 -7.85 13.58 -1.71
C LYS A 227 -8.68 12.43 -2.25
#